data_AF-A0A2V8FL07-F1
#
_entry.id   AF-A0A2V8FL07-F1
#
_cell.length_a   1.000
_cell.length_b   1.000
_cell.length_c   1.000
_cell.angle_alpha   90.00
_cell.angle_beta   90.00
_cell.angle_gamma   90.00
#
_symmetry.space_group_name_H-M   'P 1'
#
loop_
_entity.id
_entity.type
_entity.pdbx_description
1 polymer ?
#
loop_
_entity_poly.entity_id
_entity_poly.type
_entity_poly.pdbx_seq_one_letter_code
_entity_poly.pdbx_strand_id
1 'polypeptide(L)'
;MIRHRTPGFLCVCLVAATTACHAPGEQAKPAPARESSDARVRALADAYLAGYFDRNPDGVTLYGIPGRHHDQLPDNSLHALKAWEAKEDSWLAQVKQMDPATIDAAPLRGTYAIVREALEGSVGKRVCRDEVWNVSQMTGWQVNYGYLVTIQPVGSDQARSEALARWSRLPDYIDTEIVNLREGLTAGYSAPKGNVRIVIDQLNSLIATPTAESPFDSPSLRDKTPPFVKQFDVLLRGPIVAAFKRYRDFLEKEYLQAAREAIAVSANPNGAACYDASVRYHSSLPVPANDVHSTGLQQIERLDAEMKAIGERSFGMSDVPKLLQQARTDRKYLFKSREDSIAYSQAALVRAKAAMHDTFGLLPNADVVIQPYPKCSACWRSARRVTRRSRRWHKSSTSGAFTIASSRTAPCRSAFYTRRSGCGRPGTEDSSRRRRL
;
A
#
# COMPACT_ATOMS: atom_id res chain seq x y z
N MET A 1 -78.51 -33.01 1.53
CA MET A 1 -79.85 -32.98 0.90
C MET A 1 -79.92 -31.80 -0.05
N ILE A 2 -80.31 -32.10 -1.30
CA ILE A 2 -81.19 -31.28 -2.15
C ILE A 2 -80.58 -30.00 -2.76
N ARG A 3 -80.21 -30.16 -4.04
CA ARG A 3 -80.30 -29.15 -5.12
C ARG A 3 -81.71 -28.52 -5.15
N HIS A 4 -81.84 -27.22 -5.40
CA HIS A 4 -82.93 -26.63 -6.20
C HIS A 4 -82.49 -25.23 -6.66
N ARG A 5 -82.34 -25.03 -7.98
CA ARG A 5 -83.35 -24.58 -8.98
C ARG A 5 -83.64 -23.07 -8.89
N THR A 6 -83.28 -22.40 -9.99
CA THR A 6 -83.74 -21.10 -10.49
C THR A 6 -85.28 -20.98 -10.51
N PRO A 7 -85.83 -19.76 -10.50
CA PRO A 7 -86.29 -19.17 -11.76
C PRO A 7 -86.03 -17.66 -11.90
N GLY A 8 -85.94 -17.21 -13.15
CA GLY A 8 -85.85 -15.80 -13.50
C GLY A 8 -87.19 -15.09 -13.46
N PHE A 9 -87.12 -13.77 -13.32
CA PHE A 9 -88.18 -12.84 -13.72
C PHE A 9 -87.54 -11.68 -14.46
N LEU A 10 -87.93 -11.52 -15.72
CA LEU A 10 -87.75 -10.31 -16.51
C LEU A 10 -88.60 -9.20 -15.87
N CYS A 11 -88.01 -8.05 -15.59
CA CYS A 11 -88.74 -6.79 -15.52
C CYS A 11 -87.84 -5.68 -16.05
N VAL A 12 -88.07 -5.34 -17.33
CA VAL A 12 -87.58 -4.13 -17.98
C VAL A 12 -88.42 -2.98 -17.46
N CYS A 13 -87.77 -1.89 -17.00
CA CYS A 13 -88.19 -0.49 -17.06
C CYS A 13 -87.58 0.31 -15.91
N LEU A 14 -86.57 1.15 -16.18
CA LEU A 14 -86.73 2.58 -16.43
C LEU A 14 -85.36 3.25 -16.19
N VAL A 15 -84.86 3.88 -17.24
CA VAL A 15 -83.66 4.72 -17.21
C VAL A 15 -83.99 5.99 -16.42
N ALA A 16 -83.47 6.10 -15.21
CA ALA A 16 -83.29 7.38 -14.54
C ALA A 16 -81.80 7.71 -14.59
N ALA A 17 -81.43 8.62 -15.48
CA ALA A 17 -80.09 9.16 -15.60
C ALA A 17 -79.77 10.01 -14.36
N THR A 18 -79.24 9.38 -13.31
CA THR A 18 -78.52 10.09 -12.26
C THR A 18 -77.09 10.29 -12.75
N THR A 19 -76.79 11.48 -13.24
CA THR A 19 -75.44 12.01 -13.42
C THR A 19 -74.77 12.12 -12.04
N ALA A 20 -74.27 11.00 -11.53
CA ALA A 20 -73.34 10.99 -10.42
C ALA A 20 -71.97 11.43 -10.97
N CYS A 21 -71.55 12.64 -10.59
CA CYS A 21 -70.17 13.10 -10.75
C CYS A 21 -69.23 12.04 -10.15
N HIS A 22 -68.60 11.23 -11.00
CA HIS A 22 -67.42 10.48 -10.61
C HIS A 22 -66.33 11.50 -10.32
N ALA A 23 -66.01 11.69 -9.04
CA ALA A 23 -64.72 12.23 -8.67
C ALA A 23 -63.66 11.35 -9.35
N PRO A 24 -62.66 11.93 -10.06
CA PRO A 24 -61.58 11.14 -10.61
C PRO A 24 -60.94 10.38 -9.45
N GLY A 25 -60.96 9.05 -9.51
CA GLY A 25 -60.20 8.25 -8.56
C GLY A 25 -58.76 8.73 -8.62
N GLU A 26 -58.28 9.25 -7.49
CA GLU A 26 -56.91 9.70 -7.33
C GLU A 26 -56.02 8.50 -7.64
N GLN A 27 -55.48 8.46 -8.85
CA GLN A 27 -54.55 7.43 -9.28
C GLN A 27 -53.38 7.51 -8.31
N ALA A 28 -53.26 6.51 -7.43
CA ALA A 28 -52.13 6.38 -6.53
C ALA A 28 -50.87 6.50 -7.37
N LYS A 29 -50.14 7.60 -7.14
CA LYS A 29 -48.88 7.92 -7.80
C LYS A 29 -48.00 6.65 -7.73
N PRO A 30 -47.47 6.14 -8.86
CA PRO A 30 -46.65 4.94 -8.84
C PRO A 30 -45.57 5.13 -7.79
N ALA A 31 -45.49 4.21 -6.82
CA ALA A 31 -44.39 4.20 -5.88
C ALA A 31 -43.08 4.26 -6.69
N PRO A 32 -42.12 5.12 -6.34
CA PRO A 32 -40.87 5.21 -7.09
C PRO A 32 -40.30 3.81 -7.26
N ALA A 33 -39.99 3.44 -8.51
CA ALA A 33 -39.44 2.13 -8.83
C ALA A 33 -38.24 1.89 -7.92
N ARG A 34 -38.29 0.81 -7.13
CA ARG A 34 -37.19 0.43 -6.23
C ARG A 34 -35.92 0.34 -7.07
N GLU A 35 -34.89 1.09 -6.68
CA GLU A 35 -33.60 1.05 -7.37
C GLU A 35 -33.08 -0.40 -7.41
N SER A 36 -32.62 -0.84 -8.58
CA SER A 36 -32.12 -2.22 -8.74
C SER A 36 -30.87 -2.45 -7.89
N SER A 37 -30.62 -3.69 -7.48
CA SER A 37 -29.41 -4.05 -6.73
C SER A 37 -28.15 -3.65 -7.47
N ASP A 38 -28.13 -3.83 -8.79
CA ASP A 38 -27.03 -3.46 -9.67
C ASP A 38 -26.72 -1.95 -9.62
N ALA A 39 -27.76 -1.11 -9.67
CA ALA A 39 -27.61 0.34 -9.55
C ALA A 39 -27.09 0.74 -8.17
N ARG A 40 -27.61 0.14 -7.10
CA ARG A 40 -27.15 0.38 -5.72
C ARG A 40 -25.68 0.00 -5.51
N VAL A 41 -25.26 -1.15 -6.02
CA VAL A 41 -23.85 -1.60 -5.92
C VAL A 41 -22.94 -0.65 -6.69
N ARG A 42 -23.33 -0.25 -7.89
CA ARG A 42 -22.56 0.70 -8.70
C ARG A 42 -22.42 2.04 -8.01
N ALA A 43 -23.54 2.61 -7.54
CA ALA A 43 -23.55 3.89 -6.84
C ALA A 43 -22.67 3.86 -5.58
N LEU A 44 -22.73 2.78 -4.79
CA LEU A 44 -21.89 2.62 -3.61
C LEU A 44 -20.41 2.49 -3.96
N ALA A 45 -20.08 1.70 -4.98
CA ALA A 45 -18.70 1.53 -5.43
C ALA A 45 -18.10 2.85 -5.95
N ASP A 46 -18.87 3.61 -6.73
CA ASP A 46 -18.45 4.92 -7.25
C ASP A 46 -18.27 5.94 -6.11
N ALA A 47 -19.19 5.97 -5.14
CA ALA A 47 -19.10 6.83 -3.97
C ALA A 47 -17.88 6.49 -3.09
N TYR A 48 -17.66 5.20 -2.82
CA TYR A 48 -16.49 4.72 -2.08
C TYR A 48 -15.19 5.09 -2.80
N LEU A 49 -15.10 4.83 -4.10
CA LEU A 49 -13.90 5.12 -4.89
C LEU A 49 -13.61 6.62 -4.97
N ALA A 50 -14.64 7.45 -5.16
CA ALA A 50 -14.50 8.90 -5.15
C ALA A 50 -13.98 9.37 -3.78
N GLY A 51 -14.62 8.93 -2.69
CA GLY A 51 -14.20 9.27 -1.34
C GLY A 51 -12.80 8.77 -0.99
N TYR A 52 -12.41 7.59 -1.47
CA TYR A 52 -11.06 7.05 -1.30
C TYR A 52 -10.00 7.98 -1.89
N PHE A 53 -10.23 8.52 -3.10
CA PHE A 53 -9.29 9.47 -3.72
C PHE A 53 -9.32 10.85 -3.09
N ASP A 54 -10.44 11.26 -2.51
CA ASP A 54 -10.52 12.52 -1.75
C ASP A 54 -9.73 12.41 -0.43
N ARG A 55 -9.78 11.23 0.23
CA ARG A 55 -8.97 10.91 1.41
C ARG A 55 -7.49 10.73 1.09
N ASN A 56 -7.19 10.08 -0.04
CA ASN A 56 -5.83 9.71 -0.47
C ASN A 56 -5.46 10.38 -1.81
N PRO A 57 -5.28 11.71 -1.83
CA PRO A 57 -4.95 12.44 -3.06
C PRO A 57 -3.55 12.13 -3.61
N ASP A 58 -2.69 11.52 -2.81
CA ASP A 58 -1.43 10.91 -3.27
C ASP A 58 -1.69 9.69 -4.17
N GLY A 59 -2.74 8.91 -3.86
CA GLY A 59 -3.25 7.81 -4.68
C GLY A 59 -3.61 8.24 -6.11
N VAL A 60 -4.17 9.44 -6.28
CA VAL A 60 -4.46 10.03 -7.61
C VAL A 60 -3.21 10.06 -8.48
N THR A 61 -2.08 10.48 -7.92
CA THR A 61 -0.79 10.52 -8.62
C THR A 61 -0.21 9.12 -8.81
N LEU A 62 -0.25 8.28 -7.77
CA LEU A 62 0.31 6.93 -7.81
C LEU A 62 -0.35 6.06 -8.90
N TYR A 63 -1.67 6.18 -9.07
CA TYR A 63 -2.42 5.42 -10.06
C TYR A 63 -2.61 6.17 -11.39
N GLY A 64 -2.26 7.45 -11.45
CA GLY A 64 -2.42 8.28 -12.65
C GLY A 64 -3.89 8.48 -13.03
N ILE A 65 -4.73 8.81 -12.05
CA ILE A 65 -6.17 8.99 -12.24
C ILE A 65 -6.43 10.23 -13.12
N PRO A 66 -7.06 10.08 -14.30
CA PRO A 66 -7.30 11.20 -15.21
C PRO A 66 -8.25 12.24 -14.62
N GLY A 67 -8.06 13.50 -14.99
CA GLY A 67 -9.00 14.59 -14.66
C GLY A 67 -9.03 14.99 -13.18
N ARG A 68 -8.07 14.53 -12.38
CA ARG A 68 -7.92 14.90 -10.96
C ARG A 68 -6.64 15.71 -10.77
N HIS A 69 -6.66 16.61 -9.80
CA HIS A 69 -5.52 17.47 -9.47
C HIS A 69 -4.43 16.72 -8.71
N HIS A 70 -3.18 17.15 -8.90
CA HIS A 70 -1.99 16.56 -8.27
C HIS A 70 -1.32 17.51 -7.26
N ASP A 71 -2.12 18.29 -6.54
CA ASP A 71 -1.70 19.40 -5.67
C ASP A 71 -1.93 19.20 -4.17
N GLN A 72 -2.56 18.09 -3.77
CA GLN A 72 -2.91 17.82 -2.37
C GLN A 72 -2.06 16.69 -1.75
N LEU A 73 -1.84 16.79 -0.43
CA LEU A 73 -1.44 15.68 0.44
C LEU A 73 -2.66 15.25 1.28
N PRO A 74 -2.74 13.98 1.76
CA PRO A 74 -3.76 13.56 2.70
C PRO A 74 -3.76 14.43 3.97
N ASP A 75 -4.94 14.72 4.52
CA ASP A 75 -5.07 15.25 5.87
C ASP A 75 -4.90 14.10 6.87
N ASN A 76 -3.76 14.09 7.55
CA ASN A 76 -3.36 13.08 8.52
C ASN A 76 -3.80 13.41 9.96
N SER A 77 -4.62 14.44 10.18
CA SER A 77 -5.15 14.73 11.50
C SER A 77 -6.11 13.64 11.99
N LEU A 78 -6.14 13.43 13.31
CA LEU A 78 -7.12 12.52 13.93
C LEU A 78 -8.57 12.96 13.70
N HIS A 79 -8.81 14.27 13.53
CA HIS A 79 -10.13 14.79 13.16
C HIS A 79 -10.55 14.31 11.76
N ALA A 80 -9.68 14.47 10.77
CA ALA A 80 -9.96 13.99 9.42
C ALA A 80 -10.12 12.47 9.38
N LEU A 81 -9.31 11.72 10.15
CA LEU A 81 -9.49 10.27 10.32
C LEU A 81 -10.90 9.93 10.80
N LYS A 82 -11.37 10.58 11.87
CA LYS A 82 -12.70 10.31 12.42
C LYS A 82 -13.83 10.59 11.43
N ALA A 83 -13.70 11.65 10.63
CA ALA A 83 -14.64 11.95 9.55
C ALA A 83 -14.60 10.90 8.42
N TRP A 84 -13.44 10.32 8.13
CA TRP A 84 -13.28 9.21 7.19
C TRP A 84 -13.93 7.93 7.72
N GLU A 85 -13.68 7.58 8.98
CA GLU A 85 -14.24 6.40 9.63
C GLU A 85 -15.78 6.42 9.60
N ALA A 86 -16.39 7.59 9.83
CA ALA A 86 -17.85 7.74 9.75
C ALA A 86 -18.40 7.47 8.33
N LYS A 87 -17.66 7.84 7.28
CA LYS A 87 -18.05 7.53 5.88
C LYS A 87 -17.96 6.03 5.63
N GLU A 88 -16.86 5.40 6.03
CA GLU A 88 -16.67 3.95 5.92
C GLU A 88 -17.76 3.17 6.65
N ASP A 89 -18.12 3.59 7.87
CA ASP A 89 -19.16 2.92 8.67
C ASP A 89 -20.53 3.02 7.98
N SER A 90 -20.85 4.18 7.40
CA SER A 90 -22.07 4.37 6.61
C SER A 90 -22.10 3.48 5.38
N TRP A 91 -21.00 3.42 4.60
CA TRP A 91 -20.92 2.56 3.43
C TRP A 91 -20.94 1.07 3.79
N LEU A 92 -20.30 0.68 4.90
CA LEU A 92 -20.32 -0.69 5.38
C LEU A 92 -21.72 -1.12 5.81
N ALA A 93 -22.46 -0.23 6.48
CA ALA A 93 -23.86 -0.48 6.80
C ALA A 93 -24.71 -0.67 5.52
N GLN A 94 -24.50 0.18 4.51
CA GLN A 94 -25.20 0.08 3.23
C GLN A 94 -24.89 -1.21 2.47
N VAL A 95 -23.62 -1.60 2.35
CA VAL A 95 -23.23 -2.82 1.60
C VAL A 95 -23.77 -4.08 2.28
N LYS A 96 -23.81 -4.11 3.63
CA LYS A 96 -24.36 -5.25 4.39
C LYS A 96 -25.87 -5.43 4.25
N GLN A 97 -26.60 -4.40 3.82
CA GLN A 97 -28.04 -4.48 3.54
C GLN A 97 -28.36 -4.96 2.11
N MET A 98 -27.36 -5.17 1.26
CA MET A 98 -27.56 -5.66 -0.10
C MET A 98 -27.45 -7.19 -0.12
N ASP A 99 -28.43 -7.85 -0.74
CA ASP A 99 -28.37 -9.29 -0.98
C ASP A 99 -27.55 -9.56 -2.26
N PRO A 100 -26.38 -10.24 -2.17
CA PRO A 100 -25.60 -10.54 -3.35
C PRO A 100 -26.31 -11.45 -4.36
N ALA A 101 -27.33 -12.21 -3.94
CA ALA A 101 -28.12 -13.07 -4.81
C ALA A 101 -29.05 -12.25 -5.75
N THR A 102 -29.36 -11.00 -5.40
CA THR A 102 -30.21 -10.11 -6.19
C THR A 102 -29.43 -9.21 -7.15
N ILE A 103 -28.11 -9.42 -7.29
CA ILE A 103 -27.24 -8.73 -8.24
C ILE A 103 -27.23 -9.55 -9.54
N ASP A 104 -27.72 -8.96 -10.62
CA ASP A 104 -27.91 -9.63 -11.90
C ASP A 104 -26.61 -9.67 -12.70
N ALA A 105 -25.92 -8.52 -12.81
CA ALA A 105 -24.67 -8.44 -13.53
C ALA A 105 -23.52 -9.15 -12.78
N ALA A 106 -23.02 -10.25 -13.36
CA ALA A 106 -21.91 -11.01 -12.78
C ALA A 106 -20.67 -10.16 -12.41
N PRO A 107 -20.22 -9.16 -13.22
CA PRO A 107 -19.13 -8.27 -12.82
C PRO A 107 -19.43 -7.46 -11.55
N LEU A 108 -20.69 -7.06 -11.33
CA LEU A 108 -21.07 -6.29 -10.16
C LEU A 108 -21.10 -7.12 -8.88
N ARG A 109 -21.26 -8.45 -8.96
CA ARG A 109 -21.06 -9.33 -7.78
C ARG A 109 -19.60 -9.27 -7.30
N GLY A 110 -18.65 -9.24 -8.23
CA GLY A 110 -17.24 -9.04 -7.92
C GLY A 110 -16.98 -7.66 -7.32
N THR A 111 -17.55 -6.60 -7.90
CA THR A 111 -17.46 -5.24 -7.35
C THR A 111 -18.02 -5.15 -5.93
N TYR A 112 -19.20 -5.73 -5.69
CA TYR A 112 -19.81 -5.83 -4.36
C TYR A 112 -18.85 -6.49 -3.37
N ALA A 113 -18.29 -7.66 -3.73
CA ALA A 113 -17.38 -8.39 -2.86
C ALA A 113 -16.10 -7.58 -2.53
N ILE A 114 -15.53 -6.89 -3.52
CA ILE A 114 -14.34 -6.05 -3.34
C ILE A 114 -14.62 -4.85 -2.42
N VAL A 115 -15.73 -4.13 -2.63
CA VAL A 115 -16.10 -2.98 -1.80
C VAL A 115 -16.37 -3.42 -0.37
N ARG A 116 -17.12 -4.51 -0.20
CA ARG A 116 -17.39 -5.09 1.12
C ARG A 116 -16.12 -5.51 1.84
N GLU A 117 -15.23 -6.24 1.16
CA GLU A 117 -13.95 -6.68 1.71
C GLU A 117 -13.07 -5.48 2.12
N ALA A 118 -12.97 -4.46 1.27
CA ALA A 118 -12.19 -3.26 1.58
C ALA A 118 -12.70 -2.54 2.83
N LEU A 119 -14.03 -2.40 2.97
CA LEU A 119 -14.65 -1.76 4.12
C LEU A 119 -14.55 -2.60 5.40
N GLU A 120 -14.85 -3.90 5.33
CA GLU A 120 -14.73 -4.82 6.49
C GLU A 120 -13.28 -4.91 6.97
N GLY A 121 -12.33 -4.99 6.05
CA GLY A 121 -10.90 -4.99 6.36
C GLY A 121 -10.45 -3.68 7.01
N SER A 122 -10.82 -2.53 6.45
CA SER A 122 -10.45 -1.22 6.99
C SER A 122 -11.00 -1.01 8.40
N VAL A 123 -12.31 -1.26 8.60
CA VAL A 123 -12.97 -1.16 9.92
C VAL A 123 -12.34 -2.11 10.93
N GLY A 124 -12.09 -3.36 10.54
CA GLY A 124 -11.49 -4.37 11.43
C GLY A 124 -10.08 -3.98 11.91
N LYS A 125 -9.31 -3.28 11.08
CA LYS A 125 -7.92 -2.88 11.38
C LYS A 125 -7.82 -1.66 12.31
N ARG A 126 -8.90 -0.91 12.56
CA ARG A 126 -8.88 0.27 13.45
C ARG A 126 -8.41 -0.03 14.88
N VAL A 127 -8.57 -1.28 15.35
CA VAL A 127 -8.02 -1.74 16.64
C VAL A 127 -6.49 -1.56 16.75
N CYS A 128 -5.78 -1.52 15.62
CA CYS A 128 -4.33 -1.32 15.57
C CYS A 128 -3.90 0.12 15.89
N ARG A 129 -4.77 1.11 15.66
CA ARG A 129 -4.45 2.54 15.87
C ARG A 129 -3.13 2.97 15.21
N ASP A 130 -2.87 2.51 13.98
CA ASP A 130 -1.58 2.74 13.31
C ASP A 130 -1.22 4.22 13.17
N GLU A 131 -2.23 5.09 13.08
CA GLU A 131 -2.10 6.54 12.92
C GLU A 131 -1.32 7.21 14.06
N VAL A 132 -1.22 6.59 15.24
CA VAL A 132 -0.52 7.17 16.39
C VAL A 132 0.86 6.55 16.66
N TRP A 133 1.32 5.58 15.88
CA TRP A 133 2.64 4.97 16.08
C TRP A 133 3.39 4.62 14.78
N ASN A 134 3.05 5.30 13.68
CA ASN A 134 3.64 5.06 12.37
C ASN A 134 5.07 5.62 12.20
N VAL A 135 6.04 5.05 12.91
CA VAL A 135 7.48 5.28 12.67
C VAL A 135 8.07 4.04 12.00
N SER A 136 8.12 4.06 10.67
CA SER A 136 8.54 2.93 9.85
C SER A 136 9.62 3.29 8.84
N GLN A 137 10.69 2.50 8.81
CA GLN A 137 11.78 2.61 7.85
C GLN A 137 11.40 2.17 6.42
N MET A 138 10.21 1.58 6.24
CA MET A 138 9.73 1.07 4.94
C MET A 138 8.49 1.77 4.44
N THR A 139 7.62 2.22 5.35
CA THR A 139 6.28 2.74 5.02
C THR A 139 5.98 4.11 5.64
N GLY A 140 6.97 4.71 6.33
CA GLY A 140 6.85 6.08 6.84
C GLY A 140 6.83 7.12 5.72
N TRP A 141 6.39 8.33 6.06
CA TRP A 141 6.23 9.44 5.12
C TRP A 141 7.51 9.74 4.32
N GLN A 142 8.69 9.60 4.95
CA GLN A 142 9.99 9.88 4.33
C GLN A 142 10.31 8.93 3.17
N VAL A 143 9.76 7.71 3.21
CA VAL A 143 9.89 6.72 2.13
C VAL A 143 8.81 6.94 1.07
N ASN A 144 7.55 7.07 1.50
CA ASN A 144 6.41 7.19 0.58
C ASN A 144 6.48 8.49 -0.22
N TYR A 145 6.72 9.62 0.44
CA TYR A 145 6.80 10.92 -0.22
C TYR A 145 8.13 11.18 -0.92
N GLY A 146 9.21 10.56 -0.42
CA GLY A 146 10.46 10.46 -1.17
C GLY A 146 10.29 9.74 -2.51
N TYR A 147 9.27 8.87 -2.66
CA TYR A 147 8.86 8.34 -3.96
C TYR A 147 7.88 9.23 -4.71
N LEU A 148 6.80 9.68 -4.05
CA LEU A 148 5.72 10.44 -4.69
C LEU A 148 6.27 11.66 -5.44
N VAL A 149 7.22 12.37 -4.84
CA VAL A 149 7.90 13.53 -5.45
C VAL A 149 8.60 13.22 -6.78
N THR A 150 9.07 11.98 -6.94
CA THR A 150 9.75 11.54 -8.18
C THR A 150 8.78 11.29 -9.33
N ILE A 151 7.50 11.04 -9.01
CA ILE A 151 6.43 10.79 -9.99
C ILE A 151 5.42 11.95 -10.07
N GLN A 152 5.62 13.03 -9.30
CA GLN A 152 4.85 14.27 -9.40
C GLN A 152 4.86 14.78 -10.86
N PRO A 153 3.68 15.03 -11.48
CA PRO A 153 3.62 15.68 -12.78
C PRO A 153 4.27 17.06 -12.77
N VAL A 154 5.04 17.36 -13.81
CA VAL A 154 5.65 18.66 -14.15
C VAL A 154 5.68 18.80 -15.68
N GLY A 155 6.10 19.94 -16.22
CA GLY A 155 6.22 20.17 -17.67
C GLY A 155 5.14 21.10 -18.27
N SER A 156 4.08 21.41 -17.52
CA SER A 156 3.11 22.46 -17.85
C SER A 156 2.98 23.45 -16.69
N ASP A 157 2.45 24.66 -16.94
CA ASP A 157 2.26 25.67 -15.88
C ASP A 157 1.35 25.16 -14.77
N GLN A 158 0.26 24.50 -15.13
CA GLN A 158 -0.63 23.85 -14.17
C GLN A 158 0.13 22.81 -13.34
N ALA A 159 0.86 21.87 -13.97
CA ALA A 159 1.55 20.82 -13.25
C ALA A 159 2.67 21.36 -12.33
N ARG A 160 3.35 22.43 -12.74
CA ARG A 160 4.33 23.14 -11.89
C ARG A 160 3.66 23.80 -10.68
N SER A 161 2.53 24.47 -10.88
CA SER A 161 1.76 25.09 -9.81
C SER A 161 1.24 24.04 -8.81
N GLU A 162 0.68 22.93 -9.31
CA GLU A 162 0.21 21.82 -8.48
C GLU A 162 1.36 21.17 -7.69
N ALA A 163 2.54 21.00 -8.30
CA ALA A 163 3.71 20.49 -7.60
C ALA A 163 4.13 21.41 -6.44
N LEU A 164 4.26 22.72 -6.69
CA LEU A 164 4.60 23.68 -5.64
C LEU A 164 3.54 23.70 -4.51
N ALA A 165 2.26 23.65 -4.87
CA ALA A 165 1.16 23.63 -3.90
C ALA A 165 1.12 22.37 -3.04
N ARG A 166 1.44 21.19 -3.60
CA ARG A 166 1.52 19.95 -2.82
C ARG A 166 2.69 19.99 -1.85
N TRP A 167 3.88 20.32 -2.35
CA TRP A 167 5.10 20.20 -1.57
C TRP A 167 5.24 21.31 -0.52
N SER A 168 4.53 22.44 -0.68
CA SER A 168 4.41 23.46 0.36
C SER A 168 3.61 23.00 1.58
N ARG A 169 2.77 21.96 1.45
CA ARG A 169 1.98 21.38 2.55
C ARG A 169 2.71 20.29 3.35
N LEU A 170 3.84 19.79 2.83
CA LEU A 170 4.60 18.72 3.49
C LEU A 170 5.07 19.09 4.91
N PRO A 171 5.53 20.32 5.21
CA PRO A 171 5.89 20.72 6.56
C PRO A 171 4.75 20.52 7.58
N ASP A 172 3.55 21.00 7.27
CA ASP A 172 2.39 20.90 8.16
C ASP A 172 1.91 19.46 8.32
N TYR A 173 2.00 18.66 7.25
CA TYR A 173 1.76 17.21 7.32
C TYR A 173 2.71 16.55 8.33
N ILE A 174 4.02 16.86 8.26
CA ILE A 174 5.02 16.30 9.17
C ILE A 174 4.78 16.78 10.61
N ASP A 175 4.43 18.05 10.81
CA ASP A 175 4.13 18.56 12.15
C ASP A 175 2.88 17.88 12.74
N THR A 176 1.89 17.55 11.90
CA THR A 176 0.72 16.74 12.30
C THR A 176 1.11 15.31 12.68
N GLU A 177 2.06 14.68 11.96
CA GLU A 177 2.60 13.37 12.37
C GLU A 177 3.26 13.44 13.75
N ILE A 178 4.01 14.52 14.07
CA ILE A 178 4.59 14.70 15.41
C ILE A 178 3.50 14.73 16.48
N VAL A 179 2.41 15.46 16.23
CA VAL A 179 1.27 15.53 17.16
C VAL A 179 0.62 14.16 17.34
N ASN A 180 0.36 13.43 16.26
CA ASN A 180 -0.23 12.09 16.32
C ASN A 180 0.66 11.11 17.10
N LEU A 181 1.98 11.18 16.90
CA LEU A 181 2.92 10.32 17.61
C LEU A 181 3.00 10.65 19.11
N ARG A 182 2.86 11.91 19.51
CA ARG A 182 2.74 12.29 20.93
C ARG A 182 1.47 11.77 21.58
N GLU A 183 0.35 11.82 20.85
CA GLU A 183 -0.90 11.18 21.29
C GLU A 183 -0.70 9.67 21.47
N GLY A 184 0.02 9.02 20.56
CA GLY A 184 0.38 7.62 20.67
C GLY A 184 1.16 7.30 21.94
N LEU A 185 2.23 8.06 22.22
CA LEU A 185 3.00 7.88 23.44
C LEU A 185 2.12 8.04 24.70
N THR A 186 1.21 9.01 24.71
CA THR A 186 0.26 9.25 25.81
C THR A 186 -0.69 8.06 25.98
N ALA A 187 -1.15 7.48 24.88
CA ALA A 187 -2.03 6.31 24.85
C ALA A 187 -1.28 4.96 25.02
N GLY A 188 0.04 4.96 25.21
CA GLY A 188 0.86 3.76 25.39
C GLY A 188 1.26 3.05 24.08
N TYR A 189 1.00 3.65 22.93
CA TYR A 189 1.40 3.15 21.61
C TYR A 189 2.78 3.68 21.22
N SER A 190 3.63 2.80 20.68
CA SER A 190 4.87 3.25 20.04
C SER A 190 5.40 2.27 18.99
N ALA A 191 6.27 2.76 18.12
CA ALA A 191 7.10 1.92 17.26
C ALA A 191 8.29 1.31 18.04
N PRO A 192 8.88 0.20 17.58
CA PRO A 192 10.09 -0.34 18.19
C PRO A 192 11.27 0.62 18.10
N LYS A 193 12.09 0.73 19.15
CA LYS A 193 13.31 1.57 19.14
C LYS A 193 14.25 1.27 17.98
N GLY A 194 14.34 0.00 17.56
CA GLY A 194 15.12 -0.40 16.40
C GLY A 194 14.67 0.32 15.11
N ASN A 195 13.36 0.40 14.87
CA ASN A 195 12.81 1.10 13.71
C ASN A 195 13.03 2.61 13.82
N VAL A 196 12.80 3.18 15.02
CA VAL A 196 12.98 4.62 15.26
C VAL A 196 14.42 5.07 14.95
N ARG A 197 15.43 4.31 15.39
CA ARG A 197 16.84 4.61 15.08
C ARG A 197 17.12 4.60 13.57
N ILE A 198 16.58 3.62 12.85
CA ILE A 198 16.74 3.57 11.38
C ILE A 198 16.07 4.79 10.73
N VAL A 199 14.89 5.20 11.19
CA VAL A 199 14.21 6.38 10.66
C VAL A 199 14.99 7.67 10.96
N ILE A 200 15.59 7.80 12.14
CA ILE A 200 16.50 8.90 12.46
C ILE A 200 17.69 8.93 11.47
N ASP A 201 18.30 7.78 11.18
CA ASP A 201 19.40 7.68 10.22
C ASP A 201 18.95 8.04 8.78
N GLN A 202 17.73 7.65 8.39
CA GLN A 202 17.13 8.04 7.11
C GLN A 202 16.97 9.56 7.01
N LEU A 203 16.47 10.21 8.07
CA LEU A 203 16.29 11.66 8.12
C LEU A 203 17.63 12.39 8.13
N ASN A 204 18.61 11.92 8.91
CA ASN A 204 19.98 12.45 8.90
C ASN A 204 20.57 12.40 7.49
N SER A 205 20.36 11.30 6.77
CA SER A 205 20.79 11.16 5.37
C SER A 205 20.08 12.18 4.46
N LEU A 206 18.75 12.33 4.57
CA LEU A 206 17.99 13.30 3.78
C LEU A 206 18.40 14.76 4.07
N ILE A 207 18.74 15.08 5.32
CA ILE A 207 19.16 16.42 5.74
C ILE A 207 20.59 16.73 5.26
N ALA A 208 21.49 15.74 5.31
CA ALA A 208 22.90 15.92 4.92
C ALA A 208 23.12 15.87 3.39
N THR A 209 22.22 15.23 2.64
CA THR A 209 22.32 15.11 1.19
C THR A 209 22.17 16.49 0.53
N PRO A 210 23.10 16.91 -0.36
CA PRO A 210 22.94 18.14 -1.13
C PRO A 210 21.61 18.16 -1.89
N THR A 211 20.98 19.32 -2.00
CA THR A 211 19.65 19.48 -2.63
C THR A 211 19.59 18.82 -4.01
N ALA A 212 20.60 19.06 -4.86
CA ALA A 212 20.66 18.53 -6.22
C ALA A 212 20.74 16.98 -6.30
N GLU A 213 21.09 16.32 -5.20
CA GLU A 213 21.18 14.86 -5.10
C GLU A 213 20.01 14.26 -4.30
N SER A 214 19.18 15.11 -3.68
CA SER A 214 18.02 14.68 -2.90
C SER A 214 16.94 14.13 -3.82
N PRO A 215 16.29 13.00 -3.47
CA PRO A 215 15.13 12.52 -4.22
C PRO A 215 14.00 13.56 -4.28
N PHE A 216 13.91 14.43 -3.26
CA PHE A 216 12.92 15.50 -3.21
C PHE A 216 13.15 16.59 -4.26
N ASP A 217 14.34 16.74 -4.84
CA ASP A 217 14.60 17.71 -5.93
C ASP A 217 14.20 17.17 -7.33
N SER A 218 13.65 15.96 -7.41
CA SER A 218 13.26 15.34 -8.68
C SER A 218 12.42 16.23 -9.61
N PRO A 219 11.46 17.04 -9.14
CA PRO A 219 10.72 17.98 -10.00
C PRO A 219 11.63 18.97 -10.74
N SER A 220 12.56 19.63 -10.04
CA SER A 220 13.56 20.55 -10.62
C SER A 220 14.55 19.85 -11.56
N LEU A 221 14.76 18.55 -11.38
CA LEU A 221 15.59 17.74 -12.28
C LEU A 221 14.88 17.44 -13.62
N ARG A 222 13.55 17.31 -13.61
CA ARG A 222 12.74 16.93 -14.77
C ARG A 222 12.13 18.12 -15.52
N ASP A 223 11.94 19.26 -14.87
CA ASP A 223 11.49 20.52 -15.48
C ASP A 223 12.47 21.65 -15.14
N LYS A 224 13.10 22.22 -16.18
CA LYS A 224 14.18 23.22 -16.07
C LYS A 224 13.70 24.66 -16.20
N THR A 225 12.39 24.89 -16.13
CA THR A 225 11.80 26.23 -16.18
C THR A 225 12.35 27.10 -15.03
N PRO A 226 13.09 28.20 -15.30
CA PRO A 226 13.87 28.88 -14.26
C PRO A 226 13.08 29.41 -13.05
N PRO A 227 11.89 30.06 -13.21
CA PRO A 227 11.08 30.47 -12.08
C PRO A 227 10.66 29.29 -11.18
N PHE A 228 10.31 28.16 -11.79
CA PHE A 228 9.90 26.94 -11.07
C PHE A 228 11.07 26.33 -10.29
N VAL A 229 12.22 26.15 -10.94
CA VAL A 229 13.43 25.63 -10.28
C VAL A 229 13.81 26.50 -9.08
N LYS A 230 13.78 27.83 -9.23
CA LYS A 230 14.08 28.76 -8.14
C LYS A 230 13.09 28.62 -6.98
N GLN A 231 11.79 28.57 -7.25
CA GLN A 231 10.77 28.44 -6.22
C GLN A 231 10.85 27.08 -5.50
N PHE A 232 11.09 26.01 -6.25
CA PHE A 232 11.20 24.66 -5.70
C PHE A 232 12.47 24.48 -4.85
N ASP A 233 13.61 25.06 -5.27
CA ASP A 233 14.84 25.08 -4.47
C ASP A 233 14.64 25.79 -3.12
N VAL A 234 13.99 26.97 -3.13
CA VAL A 234 13.65 27.71 -1.90
C VAL A 234 12.73 26.89 -0.99
N LEU A 235 11.71 26.25 -1.56
CA LEU A 235 10.79 25.40 -0.82
C LEU A 235 11.50 24.20 -0.19
N LEU A 236 12.39 23.54 -0.94
CA LEU A 236 13.09 22.36 -0.47
C LEU A 236 14.14 22.71 0.61
N ARG A 237 15.01 23.69 0.35
CA ARG A 237 16.08 24.08 1.29
C ARG A 237 15.57 24.77 2.55
N GLY A 238 14.45 25.48 2.44
CA GLY A 238 13.82 26.16 3.57
C GLY A 238 12.85 25.24 4.30
N PRO A 239 11.54 25.39 4.08
CA PRO A 239 10.52 24.79 4.94
C PRO A 239 10.54 23.25 4.97
N ILE A 240 10.85 22.57 3.87
CA ILE A 240 10.88 21.09 3.84
C ILE A 240 12.04 20.54 4.68
N VAL A 241 13.28 20.97 4.44
CA VAL A 241 14.44 20.52 5.23
C VAL A 241 14.30 20.94 6.70
N ALA A 242 13.69 22.10 6.99
CA ALA A 242 13.38 22.49 8.35
C ALA A 242 12.40 21.51 9.04
N ALA A 243 11.36 21.06 8.34
CA ALA A 243 10.42 20.06 8.86
C ALA A 243 11.10 18.71 9.09
N PHE A 244 12.01 18.29 8.20
CA PHE A 244 12.80 17.05 8.39
C PHE A 244 13.63 17.12 9.68
N LYS A 245 14.28 18.26 9.94
CA LYS A 245 15.04 18.49 11.17
C LYS A 245 14.15 18.44 12.41
N ARG A 246 12.96 19.09 12.38
CA ARG A 246 12.01 19.04 13.50
C ARG A 246 11.57 17.62 13.83
N TYR A 247 11.18 16.85 12.81
CA TYR A 247 10.77 15.46 13.00
C TYR A 247 11.91 14.57 13.51
N ARG A 248 13.12 14.71 12.96
CA ARG A 248 14.32 14.02 13.44
C ARG A 248 14.60 14.33 14.90
N ASP A 249 14.62 15.62 15.25
CA ASP A 249 14.88 16.08 16.61
C ASP A 249 13.83 15.57 17.61
N PHE A 250 12.54 15.59 17.22
CA PHE A 250 11.47 14.98 18.02
C PHE A 250 11.71 13.49 18.24
N LEU A 251 12.03 12.74 17.17
CA LEU A 251 12.28 11.31 17.29
C LEU A 251 13.47 11.03 18.22
N GLU A 252 14.56 11.78 18.09
CA GLU A 252 15.79 11.58 18.84
C GLU A 252 15.66 11.99 20.32
N LYS A 253 15.04 13.14 20.58
CA LYS A 253 15.01 13.76 21.92
C LYS A 253 13.81 13.32 22.76
N GLU A 254 12.69 12.97 22.13
CA GLU A 254 11.42 12.68 22.81
C GLU A 254 10.96 11.24 22.54
N TYR A 255 10.69 10.90 21.28
CA TYR A 255 10.03 9.63 20.94
C TYR A 255 10.87 8.39 21.26
N LEU A 256 12.17 8.40 20.96
CA LEU A 256 13.05 7.23 21.11
C LEU A 256 13.17 6.76 22.56
N GLN A 257 13.06 7.68 23.53
CA GLN A 257 13.14 7.35 24.95
C GLN A 257 11.91 6.55 25.40
N ALA A 258 10.72 6.95 24.94
CA ALA A 258 9.44 6.32 25.27
C ALA A 258 9.07 5.15 24.35
N ALA A 259 9.73 5.01 23.20
CA ALA A 259 9.50 3.93 22.25
C ALA A 259 9.75 2.54 22.86
N ARG A 260 8.95 1.54 22.47
CA ARG A 260 9.04 0.17 23.00
C ARG A 260 10.32 -0.55 22.57
N GLU A 261 10.86 -1.38 23.44
CA GLU A 261 11.98 -2.28 23.12
C GLU A 261 11.50 -3.53 22.35
N ALA A 262 10.34 -4.07 22.74
CA ALA A 262 9.77 -5.25 22.10
C ALA A 262 9.51 -4.99 20.61
N ILE A 263 9.81 -5.97 19.76
CA ILE A 263 9.61 -5.86 18.30
C ILE A 263 8.17 -6.19 17.88
N ALA A 264 7.49 -7.07 18.61
CA ALA A 264 6.16 -7.55 18.26
C ALA A 264 5.06 -6.49 18.49
N VAL A 265 4.10 -6.39 17.57
CA VAL A 265 2.94 -5.47 17.70
C VAL A 265 2.09 -5.78 18.93
N SER A 266 2.12 -7.03 19.42
CA SER A 266 1.47 -7.47 20.66
C SER A 266 1.90 -6.70 21.91
N ALA A 267 3.04 -5.99 21.87
CA ALA A 267 3.49 -5.13 22.96
C ALA A 267 2.80 -3.75 23.00
N ASN A 268 2.05 -3.37 21.97
CA ASN A 268 1.17 -2.20 22.01
C ASN A 268 -0.19 -2.56 22.65
N PRO A 269 -0.96 -1.57 23.12
CA PRO A 269 -2.33 -1.78 23.56
C PRO A 269 -3.17 -2.43 22.44
N ASN A 270 -3.96 -3.45 22.81
CA ASN A 270 -4.72 -4.29 21.87
C ASN A 270 -3.87 -4.98 20.77
N GLY A 271 -2.57 -5.13 20.99
CA GLY A 271 -1.64 -5.60 19.95
C GLY A 271 -1.90 -7.02 19.44
N ALA A 272 -2.41 -7.92 20.29
CA ALA A 272 -2.83 -9.27 19.86
C ALA A 272 -4.03 -9.20 18.89
N ALA A 273 -5.06 -8.45 19.25
CA ALA A 273 -6.22 -8.20 18.39
C ALA A 273 -5.82 -7.49 17.09
N CYS A 274 -4.85 -6.56 17.17
CA CYS A 274 -4.27 -5.94 15.98
C CYS A 274 -3.56 -6.94 15.07
N TYR A 275 -2.83 -7.91 15.64
CA TYR A 275 -2.17 -8.94 14.85
C TYR A 275 -3.19 -9.83 14.12
N ASP A 276 -4.24 -10.27 14.82
CA ASP A 276 -5.32 -11.06 14.22
C ASP A 276 -6.07 -10.27 13.13
N ALA A 277 -6.41 -9.01 13.40
CA ALA A 277 -7.01 -8.12 12.43
C ALA A 277 -6.11 -7.91 11.20
N SER A 278 -4.80 -7.82 11.41
CA SER A 278 -3.81 -7.70 10.33
C SER A 278 -3.71 -8.97 9.49
N VAL A 279 -3.77 -10.16 10.10
CA VAL A 279 -3.82 -11.44 9.38
C VAL A 279 -5.07 -11.47 8.50
N ARG A 280 -6.24 -11.13 9.04
CA ARG A 280 -7.49 -11.07 8.28
C ARG A 280 -7.42 -10.05 7.14
N TYR A 281 -6.88 -8.86 7.41
CA TYR A 281 -6.74 -7.79 6.42
C TYR A 281 -5.82 -8.18 5.26
N HIS A 282 -4.68 -8.81 5.54
CA HIS A 282 -3.69 -9.14 4.51
C HIS A 282 -3.96 -10.46 3.78
N SER A 283 -4.63 -11.42 4.43
CA SER A 283 -4.95 -12.71 3.81
C SER A 283 -6.35 -12.74 3.17
N SER A 284 -7.23 -11.81 3.52
CA SER A 284 -8.68 -11.86 3.26
C SER A 284 -9.41 -13.08 3.86
N LEU A 285 -8.72 -13.90 4.66
CA LEU A 285 -9.23 -15.15 5.20
C LEU A 285 -9.52 -15.01 6.71
N PRO A 286 -10.63 -15.57 7.21
CA PRO A 286 -10.94 -15.62 8.63
C PRO A 286 -10.17 -16.77 9.32
N VAL A 287 -8.84 -16.76 9.21
CA VAL A 287 -7.95 -17.78 9.78
C VAL A 287 -7.20 -17.25 11.00
N PRO A 288 -7.09 -18.03 12.08
CA PRO A 288 -6.26 -17.67 13.23
C PRO A 288 -4.78 -17.54 12.86
N ALA A 289 -4.07 -16.61 13.50
CA ALA A 289 -2.65 -16.41 13.24
C ALA A 289 -1.78 -17.65 13.54
N ASN A 290 -2.17 -18.43 14.56
CA ASN A 290 -1.47 -19.68 14.92
C ASN A 290 -1.59 -20.73 13.81
N ASP A 291 -2.74 -20.85 13.16
CA ASP A 291 -2.94 -21.81 12.07
C ASP A 291 -2.07 -21.45 10.86
N VAL A 292 -1.95 -20.15 10.56
CA VAL A 292 -1.04 -19.64 9.52
C VAL A 292 0.41 -19.97 9.88
N HIS A 293 0.80 -19.79 11.15
CA HIS A 293 2.16 -20.12 11.61
C HIS A 293 2.46 -21.62 11.48
N SER A 294 1.58 -22.48 11.96
CA SER A 294 1.72 -23.95 11.87
C SER A 294 1.77 -24.42 10.42
N THR A 295 0.92 -23.86 9.55
CA THR A 295 0.96 -24.14 8.10
C THR A 295 2.32 -23.72 7.51
N GLY A 296 2.84 -22.56 7.89
CA GLY A 296 4.15 -22.09 7.46
C GLY A 296 5.29 -23.04 7.84
N LEU A 297 5.30 -23.55 9.07
CA LEU A 297 6.30 -24.54 9.53
C LEU A 297 6.24 -25.84 8.72
N GLN A 298 5.04 -26.35 8.45
CA GLN A 298 4.85 -27.54 7.62
C GLN A 298 5.33 -27.32 6.18
N GLN A 299 5.08 -26.13 5.60
CA GLN A 299 5.57 -25.80 4.27
C GLN A 299 7.11 -25.69 4.24
N ILE A 300 7.74 -25.15 5.28
CA ILE A 300 9.21 -25.10 5.39
C ILE A 300 9.79 -26.51 5.37
N GLU A 301 9.25 -27.42 6.20
CA GLU A 301 9.71 -28.80 6.25
C GLU A 301 9.56 -29.52 4.90
N ARG A 302 8.39 -29.38 4.25
CA ARG A 302 8.15 -29.96 2.93
C ARG A 302 9.12 -29.42 1.88
N LEU A 303 9.32 -28.10 1.83
CA LEU A 303 10.22 -27.46 0.87
C LEU A 303 11.68 -27.83 1.11
N ASP A 304 12.09 -27.99 2.38
CA ASP A 304 13.42 -28.48 2.71
C ASP A 304 13.65 -29.91 2.21
N ALA A 305 12.66 -30.79 2.33
CA ALA A 305 12.73 -32.15 1.79
C ALA A 305 12.84 -32.15 0.24
N GLU A 306 12.06 -31.31 -0.44
CA GLU A 306 12.14 -31.16 -1.90
C GLU A 306 13.50 -30.61 -2.34
N MET A 307 14.02 -29.59 -1.66
CA MET A 307 15.35 -29.04 -1.95
C MET A 307 16.46 -30.07 -1.76
N LYS A 308 16.38 -30.93 -0.73
CA LYS A 308 17.33 -32.03 -0.52
C LYS A 308 17.31 -33.02 -1.69
N ALA A 309 16.12 -33.47 -2.11
CA ALA A 309 15.97 -34.41 -3.21
C ALA A 309 16.48 -33.84 -4.55
N ILE A 310 16.26 -32.54 -4.81
CA ILE A 310 16.82 -31.85 -5.97
C ILE A 310 18.34 -31.73 -5.85
N GLY A 311 18.84 -31.36 -4.66
CA GLY A 311 20.26 -31.25 -4.37
C GLY A 311 21.03 -32.54 -4.63
N GLU A 312 20.50 -33.66 -4.15
CA GLU A 312 21.07 -35.00 -4.40
C GLU A 312 21.09 -35.34 -5.88
N ARG A 313 19.94 -35.20 -6.55
CA ARG A 313 19.78 -35.57 -7.97
C ARG A 313 20.62 -34.73 -8.92
N SER A 314 20.68 -33.42 -8.68
CA SER A 314 21.26 -32.45 -9.64
C SER A 314 22.65 -31.98 -9.27
N PHE A 315 23.05 -32.11 -8.00
CA PHE A 315 24.33 -31.60 -7.49
C PHE A 315 25.11 -32.64 -6.67
N GLY A 316 24.57 -33.84 -6.45
CA GLY A 316 25.19 -34.86 -5.60
C GLY A 316 25.32 -34.43 -4.13
N MET A 317 24.50 -33.50 -3.66
CA MET A 317 24.62 -32.88 -2.34
C MET A 317 23.26 -32.68 -1.67
N SER A 318 23.06 -33.27 -0.50
CA SER A 318 21.83 -33.11 0.31
C SER A 318 21.92 -31.97 1.34
N ASP A 319 23.09 -31.38 1.56
CA ASP A 319 23.27 -30.21 2.42
C ASP A 319 22.77 -28.94 1.70
N VAL A 320 21.48 -28.62 1.92
CA VAL A 320 20.81 -27.46 1.31
C VAL A 320 21.49 -26.12 1.68
N PRO A 321 21.83 -25.82 2.95
CA PRO A 321 22.56 -24.60 3.27
C PRO A 321 23.88 -24.45 2.50
N LYS A 322 24.67 -25.53 2.40
CA LYS A 322 25.93 -25.52 1.65
C LYS A 322 25.70 -25.35 0.15
N LEU A 323 24.70 -26.03 -0.41
CA LEU A 323 24.31 -25.88 -1.82
C LEU A 323 23.90 -24.44 -2.14
N LEU A 324 23.06 -23.82 -1.30
CA LEU A 324 22.63 -22.43 -1.46
C LEU A 324 23.81 -21.45 -1.30
N GLN A 325 24.75 -21.74 -0.39
CA GLN A 325 25.96 -20.93 -0.27
C GLN A 325 26.82 -21.04 -1.53
N GLN A 326 27.02 -22.25 -2.06
CA GLN A 326 27.76 -22.47 -3.31
C GLN A 326 27.09 -21.74 -4.48
N ALA A 327 25.76 -21.84 -4.62
CA ALA A 327 25.01 -21.13 -5.65
C ALA A 327 25.18 -19.60 -5.57
N ARG A 328 25.41 -19.05 -4.37
CA ARG A 328 25.61 -17.61 -4.15
C ARG A 328 27.06 -17.14 -4.37
N THR A 329 28.06 -18.02 -4.27
CA THR A 329 29.48 -17.62 -4.26
C THR A 329 30.32 -18.19 -5.39
N ASP A 330 30.00 -19.37 -5.89
CA ASP A 330 30.75 -20.02 -6.96
C ASP A 330 30.54 -19.25 -8.27
N ARG A 331 31.64 -18.80 -8.88
CA ARG A 331 31.62 -17.94 -10.08
C ARG A 331 30.85 -18.57 -11.24
N LYS A 332 30.76 -19.90 -11.31
CA LYS A 332 30.01 -20.59 -12.38
C LYS A 332 28.50 -20.35 -12.32
N TYR A 333 27.95 -19.96 -11.15
CA TYR A 333 26.53 -19.62 -10.98
C TYR A 333 26.25 -18.11 -11.00
N LEU A 334 27.28 -17.29 -11.19
CA LEU A 334 27.18 -15.83 -11.16
C LEU A 334 27.35 -15.24 -12.56
N PHE A 335 26.54 -14.24 -12.89
CA PHE A 335 26.74 -13.44 -14.10
C PHE A 335 28.07 -12.69 -14.04
N LYS A 336 28.75 -12.57 -15.19
CA LYS A 336 30.04 -11.89 -15.29
C LYS A 336 29.88 -10.37 -15.41
N SER A 337 28.77 -9.92 -15.99
CA SER A 337 28.45 -8.51 -16.17
C SER A 337 26.98 -8.18 -15.83
N ARG A 338 26.69 -6.88 -15.74
CA ARG A 338 25.30 -6.39 -15.63
C ARG A 338 24.52 -6.76 -16.88
N GLU A 339 25.14 -6.59 -18.03
CA GLU A 339 24.59 -6.81 -19.36
C GLU A 339 24.16 -8.27 -19.51
N ASP A 340 24.98 -9.22 -19.05
CA ASP A 340 24.67 -10.65 -19.05
C ASP A 340 23.39 -10.94 -18.24
N SER A 341 23.26 -10.33 -17.06
CA SER A 341 22.10 -10.55 -16.19
C SER A 341 20.80 -10.03 -16.81
N ILE A 342 20.89 -8.92 -17.54
CA ILE A 342 19.76 -8.32 -18.25
C ILE A 342 19.41 -9.17 -19.47
N ALA A 343 20.39 -9.53 -20.29
CA ALA A 343 20.21 -10.37 -21.47
C ALA A 343 19.61 -11.73 -21.12
N TYR A 344 20.11 -12.38 -20.05
CA TYR A 344 19.54 -13.64 -19.55
C TYR A 344 18.07 -13.49 -19.17
N SER A 345 17.73 -12.41 -18.45
CA SER A 345 16.35 -12.16 -18.02
C SER A 345 15.43 -11.84 -19.20
N GLN A 346 15.91 -11.10 -20.21
CA GLN A 346 15.17 -10.82 -21.44
C GLN A 346 14.92 -12.10 -22.24
N ALA A 347 15.92 -12.96 -22.38
CA ALA A 347 15.77 -14.26 -23.03
C ALA A 347 14.78 -15.17 -22.28
N ALA A 348 14.78 -15.14 -20.93
CA ALA A 348 13.80 -15.86 -20.13
C ALA A 348 12.37 -15.35 -20.36
N LEU A 349 12.17 -14.04 -20.48
CA LEU A 349 10.87 -13.46 -20.81
C LEU A 349 10.39 -13.89 -22.21
N VAL A 350 11.28 -13.94 -23.20
CA VAL A 350 10.94 -14.44 -24.55
C VAL A 350 10.46 -15.90 -24.49
N ARG A 351 11.20 -16.77 -23.79
CA ARG A 351 10.78 -18.18 -23.60
C ARG A 351 9.46 -18.31 -22.86
N ALA A 352 9.26 -17.51 -21.80
CA ALA A 352 8.00 -17.48 -21.07
C ALA A 352 6.84 -17.05 -21.98
N LYS A 353 7.02 -16.01 -22.82
CA LYS A 353 6.01 -15.56 -23.79
C LYS A 353 5.63 -16.63 -24.80
N ALA A 354 6.60 -17.37 -25.31
CA ALA A 354 6.34 -18.47 -26.22
C ALA A 354 5.45 -19.55 -25.56
N ALA A 355 5.78 -19.94 -24.33
CA ALA A 355 5.02 -20.97 -23.59
C ALA A 355 3.67 -20.48 -23.01
N MET A 356 3.50 -19.16 -22.83
CA MET A 356 2.28 -18.61 -22.22
C MET A 356 1.02 -18.91 -23.04
N HIS A 357 1.13 -18.94 -24.36
CA HIS A 357 0.01 -19.25 -25.25
C HIS A 357 -0.56 -20.66 -25.03
N ASP A 358 0.29 -21.61 -24.62
CA ASP A 358 -0.11 -23.01 -24.41
C ASP A 358 -0.83 -23.20 -23.06
N THR A 359 -0.66 -22.26 -22.13
CA THR A 359 -1.15 -22.40 -20.74
C THR A 359 -2.29 -21.42 -20.41
N PHE A 360 -2.30 -20.22 -21.01
CA PHE A 360 -3.25 -19.17 -20.67
C PHE A 360 -4.15 -18.82 -21.86
N GLY A 361 -5.46 -18.99 -21.68
CA GLY A 361 -6.45 -18.69 -22.73
C GLY A 361 -6.66 -17.19 -23.00
N LEU A 362 -6.26 -16.31 -22.08
CA LEU A 362 -6.36 -14.86 -22.24
C LEU A 362 -5.02 -14.20 -21.87
N LEU A 363 -4.43 -13.50 -22.82
CA LEU A 363 -3.17 -12.79 -22.62
C LEU A 363 -3.40 -11.26 -22.55
N PRO A 364 -2.60 -10.55 -21.74
CA PRO A 364 -2.72 -9.09 -21.65
C PRO A 364 -2.20 -8.40 -22.90
N ASN A 365 -2.90 -7.35 -23.35
CA ASN A 365 -2.43 -6.47 -24.44
C ASN A 365 -1.17 -5.68 -24.08
N ALA A 366 -0.92 -5.48 -22.78
CA ALA A 366 0.22 -4.72 -22.28
C ALA A 366 1.48 -5.59 -22.28
N ASP A 367 2.51 -5.16 -23.01
CA ASP A 367 3.78 -5.87 -23.00
C ASP A 367 4.60 -5.64 -21.71
N VAL A 368 5.54 -6.54 -21.41
CA VAL A 368 6.51 -6.42 -20.31
C VAL A 368 7.89 -6.10 -20.88
N VAL A 369 8.53 -5.06 -20.34
CA VAL A 369 9.90 -4.67 -20.71
C VAL A 369 10.83 -4.81 -19.51
N ILE A 370 11.98 -5.45 -19.70
CA ILE A 370 13.01 -5.56 -18.66
C ILE A 370 13.99 -4.40 -18.78
N GLN A 371 14.14 -3.63 -17.70
CA GLN A 371 15.02 -2.45 -17.66
C GLN A 371 15.87 -2.40 -16.37
N PRO A 372 17.06 -1.78 -16.41
CA PRO A 372 17.84 -1.51 -15.20
C PRO A 372 17.17 -0.46 -14.30
N TYR A 373 17.39 -0.54 -12.99
CA TYR A 373 17.04 0.58 -12.09
C TYR A 373 17.85 1.85 -12.42
N PRO A 374 17.24 3.05 -12.36
CA PRO A 374 17.96 4.32 -12.38
C PRO A 374 18.91 4.43 -11.17
N LYS A 375 20.07 5.06 -11.35
CA LYS A 375 21.14 5.14 -10.34
C LYS A 375 20.68 5.70 -8.98
N CYS A 376 19.80 6.70 -8.95
CA CYS A 376 19.33 7.36 -7.72
C CYS A 376 18.26 6.55 -6.95
N SER A 377 17.49 5.69 -7.62
CA SER A 377 16.34 4.96 -7.03
C SER A 377 16.73 3.68 -6.30
N ALA A 378 17.97 3.22 -6.47
CA ALA A 378 18.45 1.93 -5.98
C ALA A 378 18.75 1.92 -4.47
N CYS A 379 18.89 3.09 -3.83
CA CYS A 379 19.36 3.18 -2.44
C CYS A 379 18.33 2.67 -1.40
N TRP A 380 17.03 2.62 -1.75
CA TRP A 380 15.94 2.38 -0.79
C TRP A 380 14.95 1.28 -1.20
N ARG A 381 15.27 0.44 -2.19
CA ARG A 381 14.29 -0.45 -2.81
C ARG A 381 14.71 -1.92 -2.92
N SER A 382 13.70 -2.79 -2.97
CA SER A 382 13.84 -4.22 -3.25
C SER A 382 14.51 -4.49 -4.61
N ALA A 383 15.22 -5.61 -4.71
CA ALA A 383 16.09 -5.94 -5.85
C ALA A 383 15.36 -6.15 -7.19
N ARG A 384 14.06 -6.45 -7.18
CA ARG A 384 13.22 -6.61 -8.37
C ARG A 384 11.84 -6.00 -8.12
N ARG A 385 11.24 -5.42 -9.16
CA ARG A 385 9.89 -4.83 -9.10
C ARG A 385 9.21 -4.87 -10.46
N VAL A 386 7.92 -5.19 -10.46
CA VAL A 386 7.01 -4.92 -11.59
C VAL A 386 6.35 -3.57 -11.33
N THR A 387 6.45 -2.63 -12.26
CA THR A 387 5.66 -1.39 -12.25
C THR A 387 4.74 -1.36 -13.46
N ARG A 388 3.47 -1.03 -13.21
CA ARG A 388 2.52 -0.74 -14.28
C ARG A 388 2.72 0.71 -14.70
N ARG A 389 3.01 0.97 -15.98
CA ARG A 389 2.87 2.35 -16.50
C ARG A 389 1.37 2.70 -16.52
N SER A 390 1.01 3.91 -16.11
CA SER A 390 -0.38 4.36 -16.09
C SER A 390 -0.96 4.34 -17.51
N ARG A 391 -2.22 3.92 -17.64
CA ARG A 391 -2.95 3.98 -18.91
C ARG A 391 -3.10 5.45 -19.29
N ARG A 392 -2.40 5.92 -20.33
CA ARG A 392 -2.88 7.08 -21.09
C ARG A 392 -4.10 6.61 -21.86
N TRP A 393 -5.28 6.98 -21.40
CA TRP A 393 -6.57 6.56 -21.96
C TRP A 393 -6.78 6.93 -23.44
N HIS A 394 -5.87 7.69 -24.06
CA HIS A 394 -5.87 8.01 -25.50
C HIS A 394 -4.84 7.26 -26.36
N LYS A 395 -3.99 6.37 -25.81
CA LYS A 395 -3.08 5.53 -26.62
C LYS A 395 -3.02 4.10 -26.08
N SER A 396 -3.31 3.14 -26.94
CA SER A 396 -3.38 1.69 -26.67
C SER A 396 -2.04 1.02 -26.30
N SER A 397 -0.93 1.76 -26.17
CA SER A 397 0.38 1.21 -25.82
C SER A 397 0.79 1.58 -24.40
N THR A 398 0.41 0.76 -23.42
CA THR A 398 0.96 0.84 -22.07
C THR A 398 1.75 -0.42 -21.76
N SER A 399 3.08 -0.36 -21.85
CA SER A 399 3.95 -1.48 -21.42
C SER A 399 4.16 -1.42 -19.90
N GLY A 400 4.03 -2.56 -19.22
CA GLY A 400 4.55 -2.74 -17.86
C GLY A 400 6.08 -2.82 -17.89
N ALA A 401 6.75 -2.29 -16.87
CA ALA A 401 8.20 -2.40 -16.74
C ALA A 401 8.53 -3.38 -15.61
N PHE A 402 9.41 -4.34 -15.88
CA PHE A 402 10.06 -5.16 -14.87
C PHE A 402 11.48 -4.64 -14.68
N THR A 403 11.78 -4.11 -13.50
CA THR A 403 13.09 -3.52 -13.22
C THR A 403 13.97 -4.48 -12.44
N ILE A 404 15.21 -4.64 -12.88
CA ILE A 404 16.24 -5.48 -12.22
C ILE A 404 17.29 -4.58 -11.60
N ALA A 405 17.48 -4.66 -10.29
CA ALA A 405 18.56 -3.97 -9.60
C ALA A 405 19.87 -4.69 -9.92
N SER A 406 20.83 -3.95 -10.44
CA SER A 406 22.06 -4.50 -11.00
C SER A 406 23.31 -4.16 -10.21
N SER A 407 23.17 -3.49 -9.08
CA SER A 407 24.32 -3.11 -8.26
C SER A 407 24.57 -4.19 -7.21
N ARG A 408 25.79 -4.73 -7.20
CA ARG A 408 26.40 -5.35 -6.00
C ARG A 408 26.88 -4.28 -5.00
N THR A 409 26.32 -3.07 -5.03
CA THR A 409 26.38 -2.26 -3.82
C THR A 409 25.48 -2.99 -2.84
N ALA A 410 26.12 -3.59 -1.84
CA ALA A 410 25.41 -4.04 -0.66
C ALA A 410 24.38 -2.96 -0.27
N PRO A 411 23.14 -3.32 0.13
CA PRO A 411 22.33 -2.35 0.86
C PRO A 411 23.19 -1.95 2.05
N CYS A 412 23.74 -0.73 2.08
CA CYS A 412 24.79 -0.25 3.00
C CYS A 412 25.06 -1.20 4.17
N ARG A 413 25.84 -2.27 3.94
CA ARG A 413 26.21 -3.27 4.96
C ARG A 413 27.63 -3.05 5.47
N SER A 414 28.21 -1.89 5.16
CA SER A 414 29.53 -1.48 5.63
C SER A 414 29.40 -0.23 6.50
N ALA A 415 28.74 -0.40 7.65
CA ALA A 415 28.91 0.35 8.91
C ALA A 415 27.81 -0.02 9.94
N PHE A 416 27.36 -1.26 9.97
CA PHE A 416 26.39 -1.73 10.98
C PHE A 416 26.90 -3.07 11.50
N TYR A 417 27.23 -3.11 12.80
CA TYR A 417 28.04 -4.11 13.52
C TYR A 417 29.56 -3.85 13.56
N THR A 418 29.97 -2.83 14.32
CA THR A 418 31.13 -3.00 15.20
C THR A 418 30.63 -3.18 16.63
N ARG A 419 30.84 -4.37 17.19
CA ARG A 419 30.80 -4.62 18.63
C ARG A 419 31.68 -3.58 19.30
N ARG A 420 31.10 -2.76 20.19
CA ARG A 420 31.85 -2.14 21.29
C ARG A 420 32.24 -3.27 22.25
N SER A 421 33.36 -3.91 21.98
CA SER A 421 34.18 -4.50 23.05
C SER A 421 35.14 -3.41 23.49
N GLY A 422 34.89 -2.87 24.69
CA GLY A 422 35.76 -1.89 25.33
C GLY A 422 37.14 -2.47 25.59
N CYS A 423 38.16 -1.73 25.21
CA CYS A 423 39.51 -1.88 25.74
C CYS A 423 39.95 -0.52 26.25
N GLY A 424 39.90 -0.36 27.57
CA GLY A 424 40.72 0.61 28.26
C GLY A 424 42.19 0.21 28.21
N ARG A 425 43.06 1.20 28.11
CA ARG A 425 44.47 1.16 28.53
C ARG A 425 44.60 2.22 29.65
N PRO A 426 45.55 2.13 30.60
CA PRO A 426 46.97 1.83 30.33
C PRO A 426 47.74 1.05 31.43
N GLY A 427 49.03 0.78 31.16
CA GLY A 427 50.08 0.39 32.14
C GLY A 427 50.43 -1.10 32.13
N THR A 428 51.49 -1.53 31.45
CA THR A 428 52.89 -1.72 31.93
C THR A 428 53.09 -2.87 32.94
N GLU A 429 53.96 -3.79 32.51
CA GLU A 429 54.85 -4.65 33.31
C GLU A 429 54.32 -5.94 33.98
N ASP A 430 54.76 -7.04 33.38
CA ASP A 430 55.66 -8.05 33.97
C ASP A 430 55.11 -9.40 34.53
N SER A 431 55.86 -10.42 34.10
CA SER A 431 56.17 -11.71 34.71
C SER A 431 55.08 -12.62 35.34
N SER A 432 54.85 -13.71 34.59
CA SER A 432 55.08 -15.09 35.05
C SER A 432 54.01 -15.90 35.82
N ARG A 433 53.99 -17.19 35.45
CA ARG A 433 53.66 -18.40 36.24
C ARG A 433 52.20 -18.82 36.51
N ARG A 434 51.90 -19.95 35.86
CA ARG A 434 51.46 -21.26 36.42
C ARG A 434 50.04 -21.45 36.98
N ARG A 435 49.43 -22.49 36.38
CA ARG A 435 48.65 -23.62 36.96
C ARG A 435 47.14 -23.46 37.20
N ARG A 436 46.41 -24.38 36.55
CA ARG A 436 45.33 -25.28 37.02
C ARG A 436 44.29 -24.66 37.97
N LEU A 437 43.04 -24.60 37.53
CA LEU A 437 42.06 -25.70 37.57
C LEU A 437 41.01 -25.48 36.48
#